data_AF-A0A9J7NB05-F1
#
_entry.id   AF-A0A9J7NB05-F1
#
_cell.length_a   1.000
_cell.length_b   1.000
_cell.length_c   1.000
_cell.angle_alpha   90.00
_cell.angle_beta   90.00
_cell.angle_gamma   90.00
#
_symmetry.space_group_name_H-M   'P 1'
#
loop_
_entity.id
_entity.type
_entity.pdbx_description
1 polymer ?
#
loop_
_entity_poly.entity_id
_entity_poly.type
_entity_poly.pdbx_seq_one_letter_code
_entity_poly.pdbx_strand_id
1 'polypeptide(L)'
;MLHFLQHAQNAYVTTSVGVYREEGHIHPPVRRHTALVWLQKYQTYQEGAVKPIMCCCRLQSCCCCALREGSLAVGIIDLILSAIGIGLQVWSIVSTGSGVINPYVFGNIGVYGISIVFSIILIFGALKNNACSCLAWVIWSSICLALDIALLVWICVGTFVLVGLTAGSGLGAVIAIGLIPVYITIAILVVLVIFLIYGIMVVNSFRMELNEDGYPSSYPMQAV
;
A
#
# COMPACT_ATOMS: atom_id res chain seq x y z
N MET A 1 8.32 -15.48 -6.18
CA MET A 1 7.66 -14.15 -6.23
C MET A 1 6.17 -14.25 -6.57
N LEU A 2 5.75 -15.01 -7.60
CA LEU A 2 4.31 -15.28 -7.88
C LEU A 2 3.54 -15.93 -6.70
N HIS A 3 4.19 -16.83 -5.94
CA HIS A 3 3.56 -17.47 -4.78
C HIS A 3 3.30 -16.52 -3.59
N PHE A 4 4.01 -15.37 -3.54
CA PHE A 4 3.87 -14.39 -2.46
C PHE A 4 2.78 -13.36 -2.78
N LEU A 5 2.59 -13.01 -4.06
CA LEU A 5 1.49 -12.16 -4.52
C LEU A 5 0.13 -12.87 -4.46
N GLN A 6 0.10 -14.17 -4.69
CA GLN A 6 -1.15 -14.95 -4.65
C GLN A 6 -1.69 -15.13 -3.22
N HIS A 7 -0.83 -15.11 -2.21
CA HIS A 7 -1.27 -15.08 -0.80
C HIS A 7 -1.77 -13.70 -0.37
N ALA A 8 -1.20 -12.61 -0.90
CA ALA A 8 -1.64 -11.25 -0.57
C ALA A 8 -3.02 -10.91 -1.20
N GLN A 9 -3.30 -11.38 -2.43
CA GLN A 9 -4.61 -11.15 -3.04
C GLN A 9 -5.74 -11.98 -2.43
N ASN A 10 -5.46 -13.23 -2.03
CA ASN A 10 -6.47 -14.07 -1.38
C ASN A 10 -6.91 -13.53 0.00
N ALA A 11 -6.09 -12.73 0.67
CA ALA A 11 -6.47 -12.09 1.94
C ALA A 11 -7.40 -10.86 1.74
N TYR A 12 -7.32 -10.18 0.60
CA TYR A 12 -8.12 -8.98 0.31
C TYR A 12 -9.48 -9.28 -0.35
N VAL A 13 -9.64 -10.42 -1.03
CA VAL A 13 -10.90 -10.77 -1.72
C VAL A 13 -11.95 -11.36 -0.77
N THR A 14 -11.56 -11.91 0.38
CA THR A 14 -12.51 -12.46 1.36
C THR A 14 -13.26 -11.42 2.22
N THR A 15 -12.93 -10.12 2.11
CA THR A 15 -13.56 -9.07 2.92
C THR A 15 -14.64 -8.26 2.22
N SER A 16 -14.95 -8.50 0.94
CA SER A 16 -15.85 -7.61 0.17
C SER A 16 -17.06 -8.24 -0.54
N VAL A 17 -17.33 -9.54 -0.37
CA VAL A 17 -18.57 -10.15 -0.93
C VAL A 17 -19.49 -10.66 0.18
N GLY A 18 -20.23 -9.72 0.76
CA GLY A 18 -21.38 -9.97 1.62
C GLY A 18 -22.60 -9.20 1.11
N VAL A 19 -22.98 -9.41 -0.15
CA VAL A 19 -24.26 -8.94 -0.70
C VAL A 19 -25.36 -9.86 -0.15
N TYR A 20 -26.03 -9.45 0.91
CA TYR A 20 -27.23 -10.11 1.38
C TYR A 20 -28.39 -9.73 0.45
N ARG A 21 -28.80 -10.70 -0.36
CA ARG A 21 -30.04 -10.67 -1.15
C ARG A 21 -31.19 -11.00 -0.21
N GLU A 22 -31.99 -10.00 0.15
CA GLU A 22 -33.29 -10.21 0.80
C GLU A 22 -34.29 -10.76 -0.21
N GLU A 23 -34.75 -12.00 -0.01
CA GLU A 23 -36.07 -12.43 -0.44
C GLU A 23 -36.75 -13.10 0.75
N GLY A 24 -37.81 -12.46 1.25
CA GLY A 24 -38.62 -12.96 2.34
C GLY A 24 -39.62 -14.02 1.89
N HIS A 25 -39.94 -14.96 2.78
CA HIS A 25 -41.31 -15.45 2.99
C HIS A 25 -41.40 -16.38 4.23
N ILE A 26 -42.08 -15.87 5.27
CA ILE A 26 -43.12 -16.49 6.09
C ILE A 26 -42.85 -17.77 6.97
N HIS A 27 -42.97 -17.52 8.28
CA HIS A 27 -43.39 -18.32 9.45
C HIS A 27 -42.42 -19.23 10.28
N PRO A 28 -42.47 -19.12 11.63
CA PRO A 28 -41.63 -19.83 12.62
C PRO A 28 -42.37 -21.09 13.19
N PRO A 29 -41.94 -21.82 14.23
CA PRO A 29 -40.83 -21.60 15.18
C PRO A 29 -39.95 -22.86 15.39
N VAL A 30 -39.12 -22.84 16.44
CA VAL A 30 -38.28 -23.95 16.95
C VAL A 30 -36.89 -24.03 16.32
N ARG A 31 -35.94 -23.28 16.91
CA ARG A 31 -34.62 -23.78 17.36
C ARG A 31 -33.74 -22.62 17.86
N ARG A 32 -33.90 -22.24 19.13
CA ARG A 32 -32.92 -21.37 19.83
C ARG A 32 -31.62 -22.09 20.20
N HIS A 33 -31.47 -23.38 19.93
CA HIS A 33 -30.27 -24.14 20.33
C HIS A 33 -29.25 -24.40 19.21
N THR A 34 -29.60 -24.24 17.93
CA THR A 34 -28.64 -24.45 16.83
C THR A 34 -27.89 -23.19 16.39
N ALA A 35 -28.41 -21.99 16.67
CA ALA A 35 -27.71 -20.74 16.31
C ALA A 35 -26.46 -20.49 17.18
N LEU A 36 -26.48 -20.86 18.46
CA LEU A 36 -25.33 -20.72 19.35
C LEU A 36 -24.19 -21.70 18.99
N VAL A 37 -24.51 -22.91 18.53
CA VAL A 37 -23.49 -23.89 18.11
C VAL A 37 -22.75 -23.42 16.86
N TRP A 38 -23.44 -22.78 15.91
CA TRP A 38 -22.78 -22.22 14.72
C TRP A 38 -21.92 -20.99 15.02
N LEU A 39 -22.37 -20.09 15.90
CA LEU A 39 -21.53 -18.95 16.34
C LEU A 39 -20.29 -19.40 17.12
N GLN A 40 -20.42 -20.42 17.98
CA GLN A 40 -19.29 -20.97 18.73
C GLN A 40 -18.30 -21.73 17.82
N LYS A 41 -18.79 -22.37 16.75
CA LYS A 41 -17.95 -23.03 15.74
C LYS A 41 -17.21 -22.02 14.85
N TYR A 42 -17.81 -20.85 14.56
CA TYR A 42 -17.11 -19.79 13.84
C TYR A 42 -16.03 -19.09 14.69
N GLN A 43 -16.23 -18.95 16.01
CA GLN A 43 -15.16 -18.46 16.90
C GLN A 43 -14.00 -19.45 17.01
N THR A 44 -14.26 -20.76 17.10
CA THR A 44 -13.18 -21.76 17.19
C THR A 44 -12.42 -21.96 15.87
N TYR A 45 -13.01 -21.66 14.70
CA TYR A 45 -12.28 -21.65 13.43
C TYR A 45 -11.32 -20.45 13.28
N GLN A 46 -11.55 -19.35 13.99
CA GLN A 46 -10.58 -18.25 14.10
C GLN A 46 -9.43 -18.56 15.08
N GLU A 47 -9.62 -19.52 16.00
CA GLU A 47 -8.59 -19.92 16.96
C GLU A 47 -7.67 -21.06 16.44
N GLY A 48 -8.07 -21.76 15.37
CA GLY A 48 -7.45 -23.02 14.95
C GLY A 48 -6.64 -23.02 13.64
N ALA A 49 -6.67 -21.97 12.81
CA ALA A 49 -5.97 -21.95 11.53
C ALA A 49 -5.00 -20.78 11.46
N VAL A 50 -3.72 -21.12 11.68
CA VAL A 50 -2.60 -20.20 11.82
C VAL A 50 -2.73 -19.41 13.12
N LYS A 51 -2.27 -19.99 14.23
CA LYS A 51 -1.42 -19.19 15.12
C LYS A 51 -0.45 -18.52 14.15
N PRO A 52 -0.50 -17.20 13.91
CA PRO A 52 0.75 -16.58 13.53
C PRO A 52 1.68 -17.06 14.62
N ILE A 53 2.79 -17.66 14.22
CA ILE A 53 3.94 -17.73 15.07
C ILE A 53 4.19 -16.25 15.39
N MET A 54 3.51 -15.77 16.44
CA MET A 54 3.88 -14.65 17.28
C MET A 54 5.12 -15.16 18.01
N CYS A 55 6.16 -15.55 17.24
CA CYS A 55 7.50 -15.18 17.61
C CYS A 55 7.41 -13.68 17.76
N CYS A 56 7.36 -13.22 19.01
CA CYS A 56 8.09 -12.10 19.58
C CYS A 56 8.64 -11.01 18.61
N CYS A 57 7.89 -10.65 17.58
CA CYS A 57 8.13 -9.57 16.64
C CYS A 57 6.91 -8.63 16.62
N ARG A 58 6.03 -8.71 17.64
CA ARG A 58 5.30 -7.51 18.07
C ARG A 58 6.41 -6.57 18.53
N LEU A 59 6.65 -5.50 17.76
CA LEU A 59 7.73 -4.53 17.91
C LEU A 59 7.58 -3.69 19.21
N GLN A 60 7.16 -4.32 20.31
CA GLN A 60 6.79 -3.68 21.57
C GLN A 60 7.95 -3.55 22.55
N SER A 61 9.12 -4.16 22.29
CA SER A 61 10.28 -4.03 23.18
C SER A 61 11.62 -4.33 22.49
N CYS A 62 11.95 -3.56 21.46
CA CYS A 62 13.35 -3.23 21.18
C CYS A 62 13.56 -1.73 21.44
N CYS A 63 13.52 -1.40 22.72
CA CYS A 63 14.14 -0.31 23.48
C CYS A 63 14.18 1.16 23.03
N CYS A 64 13.94 1.62 21.79
CA CYS A 64 14.26 3.05 21.51
C CYS A 64 13.41 3.83 20.51
N CYS A 65 12.53 3.22 19.70
CA CYS A 65 11.82 3.96 18.65
C CYS A 65 10.33 3.68 18.71
N ALA A 66 9.54 4.69 19.07
CA ALA A 66 8.09 4.55 19.18
C ALA A 66 7.48 4.26 17.81
N LEU A 67 6.48 3.37 17.72
CA LEU A 67 5.74 3.07 16.47
C LEU A 67 5.21 4.36 15.79
N ARG A 68 4.89 5.35 16.63
CA ARG A 68 4.52 6.72 16.24
C ARG A 68 5.60 7.44 15.43
N GLU A 69 6.87 7.31 15.82
CA GLU A 69 8.01 7.87 15.08
C GLU A 69 8.18 7.20 13.73
N GLY A 70 7.94 5.88 13.65
CA GLY A 70 7.96 5.13 12.40
C GLY A 70 6.92 5.63 11.40
N SER A 71 5.67 5.80 11.83
CA SER A 71 4.61 6.37 10.97
C SER A 71 4.95 7.79 10.53
N LEU A 72 5.50 8.61 11.42
CA LEU A 72 5.87 10.00 11.12
C LEU A 72 7.03 10.05 10.11
N ALA A 73 8.04 9.20 10.28
CA ALA A 73 9.17 9.08 9.35
C ALA A 73 8.70 8.68 7.94
N VAL A 74 7.79 7.71 7.83
CA VAL A 74 7.20 7.32 6.53
C VAL A 74 6.50 8.50 5.87
N GLY A 75 5.70 9.26 6.63
CA GLY A 75 5.03 10.47 6.11
C GLY A 75 5.99 11.55 5.63
N ILE A 76 7.08 11.80 6.36
CA ILE A 76 8.11 12.77 5.96
C ILE A 76 8.83 12.30 4.68
N ILE A 77 9.24 11.04 4.61
CA ILE A 77 9.94 10.51 3.45
C ILE A 77 9.05 10.57 2.20
N ASP A 78 7.78 10.17 2.32
CA ASP A 78 6.79 10.25 1.24
C ASP A 78 6.58 11.69 0.75
N LEU A 79 6.54 12.65 1.67
CA LEU A 79 6.45 14.08 1.36
C LEU A 79 7.69 14.59 0.61
N ILE A 80 8.89 14.20 1.04
CA ILE A 80 10.15 14.58 0.38
C ILE A 80 10.22 13.96 -1.02
N LEU A 81 9.90 12.67 -1.15
CA LEU A 81 9.90 11.99 -2.45
C LEU A 81 8.91 12.63 -3.43
N SER A 82 7.71 12.98 -2.94
CA SER A 82 6.71 13.67 -3.74
C SER A 82 7.16 15.08 -4.15
N ALA A 83 7.80 15.83 -3.26
CA ALA A 83 8.34 17.16 -3.55
C ALA A 83 9.46 17.11 -4.61
N ILE A 84 10.37 16.14 -4.49
CA ILE A 84 11.41 15.89 -5.50
C ILE A 84 10.76 15.51 -6.83
N GLY A 85 9.74 14.65 -6.82
CA GLY A 85 8.97 14.26 -7.99
C GLY A 85 8.39 15.47 -8.74
N ILE A 86 7.70 16.37 -8.04
CA ILE A 86 7.18 17.62 -8.64
C ILE A 86 8.32 18.48 -9.19
N GLY A 87 9.40 18.66 -8.42
CA GLY A 87 10.55 19.47 -8.85
C GLY A 87 11.13 18.98 -10.17
N LEU A 88 11.27 17.67 -10.36
CA LEU A 88 11.74 17.07 -11.61
C LEU A 88 10.76 17.29 -12.77
N GLN A 89 9.45 17.18 -12.53
CA GLN A 89 8.44 17.43 -13.57
C GLN A 89 8.41 18.92 -13.99
N VAL A 90 8.47 19.84 -13.03
CA VAL A 90 8.50 21.28 -13.29
C VAL A 90 9.80 21.66 -14.03
N TRP A 91 10.93 21.10 -13.62
CA TRP A 91 12.20 21.31 -14.32
C TRP A 91 12.15 20.85 -15.77
N SER A 92 11.50 19.72 -16.06
CA SER A 92 11.30 19.25 -17.43
C SER A 92 10.52 20.24 -18.30
N ILE A 93 9.53 20.93 -17.72
CA ILE A 93 8.75 21.96 -18.44
C ILE A 93 9.61 23.19 -18.72
N VAL A 94 10.35 23.67 -17.71
CA VAL A 94 11.18 24.87 -17.84
C VAL A 94 12.33 24.66 -18.82
N SER A 95 12.97 23.49 -18.77
CA SER A 95 14.15 23.16 -19.58
C SER A 95 13.84 22.91 -21.07
N THR A 96 12.64 22.45 -21.40
CA THR A 96 12.28 22.21 -22.81
C THR A 96 11.97 23.48 -23.58
N GLY A 97 11.59 24.58 -22.90
CA GLY A 97 11.37 25.91 -23.52
C GLY A 97 10.26 25.97 -24.58
N SER A 98 9.72 24.82 -24.98
CA SER A 98 8.62 24.69 -25.93
C SER A 98 7.32 24.79 -25.15
N GLY A 99 6.47 25.77 -25.50
CA GLY A 99 5.12 25.90 -24.93
C GLY A 99 4.18 24.71 -25.18
N VAL A 100 4.66 23.65 -25.83
CA VAL A 100 3.94 22.38 -26.01
C VAL A 100 4.16 21.52 -24.77
N ILE A 101 3.24 21.62 -23.82
CA ILE A 101 3.27 20.82 -22.59
C ILE A 101 2.58 19.48 -22.86
N ASN A 102 3.29 18.38 -22.61
CA ASN A 102 2.74 17.06 -22.74
C ASN A 102 1.68 16.81 -21.63
N PRO A 103 0.43 16.41 -21.96
CA PRO A 103 -0.61 16.18 -20.96
C PRO A 103 -0.22 15.16 -19.88
N TYR A 104 0.67 14.22 -20.18
CA TYR A 104 1.18 13.26 -19.19
C TYR A 104 1.92 13.95 -18.02
N VAL A 105 2.60 15.07 -18.27
CA VAL A 105 3.34 15.80 -17.23
C VAL A 105 2.38 16.43 -16.22
N PHE A 106 1.26 17.01 -16.69
CA PHE A 106 0.23 17.56 -15.81
C PHE A 106 -0.44 16.48 -14.95
N GLY A 107 -0.72 15.31 -15.53
CA GLY A 107 -1.25 14.16 -14.78
C GLY A 107 -0.33 13.78 -13.61
N ASN A 108 0.97 13.66 -13.88
CA ASN A 108 1.97 13.32 -12.86
C ASN A 108 2.09 14.40 -11.77
N ILE A 109 2.11 15.68 -12.14
CA ILE A 109 2.12 16.78 -11.17
C ILE A 109 0.90 16.71 -10.26
N GLY A 110 -0.29 16.42 -10.82
CA GLY A 110 -1.52 16.23 -10.06
C GLY A 110 -1.43 15.07 -9.07
N VAL A 111 -0.93 13.91 -9.50
CA VAL A 111 -0.76 12.73 -8.64
C VAL A 111 0.19 13.03 -7.47
N TYR A 112 1.35 13.63 -7.72
CA TYR A 112 2.28 14.01 -6.65
C TYR A 112 1.70 15.09 -5.73
N GLY A 113 0.96 16.06 -6.27
CA GLY A 113 0.30 17.09 -5.48
C GLY A 113 -0.73 16.51 -4.51
N ILE A 114 -1.55 15.57 -4.98
CA ILE A 114 -2.49 14.83 -4.13
C ILE A 114 -1.73 14.00 -3.09
N SER A 115 -0.63 13.35 -3.47
CA SER A 115 0.21 12.60 -2.54
C SER A 115 0.70 13.46 -1.38
N ILE A 116 1.20 14.67 -1.65
CA ILE A 116 1.63 15.63 -0.61
C ILE A 116 0.49 15.93 0.39
N VAL A 117 -0.73 16.14 -0.11
CA VAL A 117 -1.89 16.41 0.75
C VAL A 117 -2.14 15.22 1.69
N PHE A 118 -2.12 13.99 1.16
CA PHE A 118 -2.28 12.79 1.98
C PHE A 118 -1.11 12.59 2.96
N SER A 119 0.14 12.87 2.58
CA SER A 119 1.29 12.79 3.49
C SER A 119 1.12 13.77 4.66
N ILE A 120 0.66 15.00 4.41
CA ILE A 120 0.37 15.99 5.46
C ILE A 120 -0.76 15.49 6.37
N ILE A 121 -1.83 14.93 5.81
CA ILE A 121 -2.94 14.33 6.58
C ILE A 121 -2.43 13.20 7.48
N LEU A 122 -1.51 12.37 6.98
CA LEU A 122 -0.90 11.31 7.77
C LEU A 122 -0.07 11.86 8.94
N ILE A 123 0.73 12.91 8.71
CA ILE A 123 1.51 13.56 9.77
C ILE A 123 0.58 14.11 10.86
N PHE A 124 -0.49 14.82 10.48
CA PHE A 124 -1.48 15.30 11.43
C PHE A 124 -2.24 14.16 12.14
N GLY A 125 -2.54 13.07 11.42
CA GLY A 125 -3.14 11.86 11.97
C GLY A 125 -2.28 11.22 13.04
N ALA A 126 -0.97 11.10 12.81
CA ALA A 126 0.00 10.58 13.77
C ALA A 126 0.23 11.52 14.97
N LEU A 127 0.10 12.84 14.78
CA LEU A 127 0.19 13.80 15.87
C LEU A 127 -1.07 13.79 16.75
N LYS A 128 -2.26 13.69 16.15
CA LYS A 128 -3.55 13.69 16.85
C LYS A 128 -4.08 12.31 17.22
N ASN A 129 -3.34 11.24 16.95
CA ASN A 129 -3.74 9.85 17.19
C ASN A 129 -5.12 9.51 16.55
N ASN A 130 -5.39 10.04 15.36
CA ASN A 130 -6.66 9.81 14.66
C ASN A 130 -6.51 8.71 13.61
N ALA A 131 -7.07 7.54 13.89
CA ALA A 131 -7.01 6.36 13.01
C ALA A 131 -7.62 6.59 11.61
N CYS A 132 -8.62 7.48 11.49
CA CYS A 132 -9.29 7.75 10.21
C CYS A 132 -8.34 8.43 9.20
N SER A 133 -7.51 9.37 9.68
CA SER A 133 -6.51 10.04 8.85
C SER A 133 -5.43 9.10 8.35
N CYS A 134 -4.95 8.17 9.20
CA CYS A 134 -3.99 7.14 8.80
C CYS A 134 -4.59 6.18 7.75
N LEU A 135 -5.86 5.79 7.91
CA LEU A 135 -6.56 4.93 6.96
C LEU A 135 -6.68 5.57 5.58
N ALA A 136 -6.99 6.87 5.52
CA ALA A 136 -7.11 7.60 4.27
C ALA A 136 -5.80 7.57 3.46
N TRP A 137 -4.65 7.77 4.11
CA TRP A 137 -3.35 7.64 3.47
C TRP A 137 -3.06 6.22 2.99
N VAL A 138 -3.36 5.19 3.80
CA VAL A 138 -3.16 3.79 3.40
C VAL A 138 -3.94 3.44 2.15
N ILE A 139 -5.21 3.87 2.05
CA ILE A 139 -6.02 3.65 0.84
C ILE A 139 -5.35 4.33 -0.36
N TRP A 140 -4.95 5.60 -0.21
CA TRP A 140 -4.29 6.34 -1.28
C TRP A 140 -2.99 5.65 -1.73
N SER A 141 -2.09 5.32 -0.80
CA SER A 141 -0.84 4.63 -1.10
C SER A 141 -1.07 3.24 -1.74
N SER A 142 -2.15 2.54 -1.39
CA SER A 142 -2.50 1.28 -2.04
C SER A 142 -2.85 1.44 -3.52
N ILE A 143 -3.53 2.54 -3.87
CA ILE A 143 -3.88 2.87 -5.26
C ILE A 143 -2.61 3.23 -6.03
N CYS A 144 -1.74 4.07 -5.46
CA CYS A 144 -0.44 4.40 -6.05
C CYS A 144 0.40 3.16 -6.30
N LEU A 145 0.48 2.25 -5.33
CA LEU A 145 1.23 0.99 -5.47
C LEU A 145 0.67 0.11 -6.60
N ALA A 146 -0.65 0.03 -6.76
CA ALA A 146 -1.26 -0.72 -7.86
C ALA A 146 -0.90 -0.10 -9.22
N LEU A 147 -0.89 1.23 -9.32
CA LEU A 147 -0.49 1.96 -10.52
C LEU A 147 1.00 1.77 -10.83
N ASP A 148 1.87 1.82 -9.82
CA ASP A 148 3.32 1.60 -10.00
C ASP A 148 3.63 0.19 -10.49
N ILE A 149 2.94 -0.83 -9.96
CA ILE A 149 3.07 -2.21 -10.45
C ILE A 149 2.60 -2.32 -11.90
N ALA A 150 1.47 -1.71 -12.25
CA ALA A 150 0.97 -1.70 -13.62
C ALA A 150 1.94 -1.02 -14.59
N LEU A 151 2.51 0.12 -14.21
CA LEU A 151 3.53 0.83 -14.98
C LEU A 151 4.81 0.02 -15.13
N LEU A 152 5.27 -0.63 -14.05
CA LEU A 152 6.46 -1.49 -14.09
C LEU A 152 6.26 -2.65 -15.08
N VAL A 153 5.11 -3.33 -15.03
CA VAL A 153 4.78 -4.40 -15.98
C VAL A 153 4.73 -3.85 -17.41
N TRP A 154 4.10 -2.70 -17.62
CA TRP A 154 4.01 -2.06 -18.93
C TRP A 154 5.39 -1.75 -19.53
N ILE A 155 6.29 -1.14 -18.74
CA ILE A 155 7.66 -0.81 -19.17
C ILE A 155 8.47 -2.09 -19.43
N CYS A 156 8.35 -3.11 -18.59
CA CYS A 156 9.03 -4.40 -18.78
C CYS A 156 8.58 -5.10 -20.08
N VAL A 157 7.28 -5.11 -20.37
CA VAL A 157 6.75 -5.69 -21.62
C VAL A 157 7.19 -4.86 -22.83
N GLY A 158 7.09 -3.53 -22.75
CA GLY A 158 7.50 -2.63 -23.83
C GLY A 158 8.98 -2.75 -24.18
N THR A 159 9.85 -2.83 -23.17
CA THR A 159 11.30 -3.04 -23.38
C THR A 159 11.60 -4.40 -24.00
N PHE A 160 10.94 -5.47 -23.56
CA PHE A 160 11.11 -6.80 -24.15
C PHE A 160 10.70 -6.83 -25.63
N VAL A 161 9.55 -6.23 -25.96
CA VAL A 161 9.08 -6.12 -27.35
C VAL A 161 10.04 -5.30 -28.20
N LEU A 162 10.53 -4.16 -27.69
CA LEU A 162 11.47 -3.31 -28.41
C LEU A 162 12.80 -4.02 -28.71
N VAL A 163 13.35 -4.75 -27.73
CA VAL A 163 14.57 -5.55 -27.92
C VAL A 163 14.31 -6.67 -28.94
N GLY A 164 13.16 -7.34 -28.87
CA GLY A 164 12.78 -8.39 -29.83
C GLY A 164 12.68 -7.91 -31.27
N LEU A 165 12.10 -6.72 -31.50
CA LEU A 165 11.98 -6.12 -32.83
C LEU A 165 13.31 -5.66 -33.42
N THR A 166 14.29 -5.35 -32.57
CA THR A 166 15.56 -4.74 -32.98
C THR A 166 16.74 -5.71 -33.02
N ALA A 167 16.56 -6.93 -32.51
CA ALA A 167 17.57 -7.99 -32.54
C ALA A 167 18.07 -8.34 -33.96
N GLY A 168 17.32 -7.99 -35.02
CA GLY A 168 17.70 -8.22 -36.41
C GLY A 168 18.28 -7.01 -37.16
N SER A 169 18.35 -5.82 -36.57
CA SER A 169 18.62 -4.57 -37.31
C SER A 169 20.07 -4.09 -37.29
N GLY A 170 20.99 -4.80 -36.63
CA GLY A 170 22.41 -4.41 -36.54
C GLY A 170 22.70 -3.16 -35.69
N LEU A 171 21.67 -2.52 -35.13
CA LEU A 171 21.75 -1.31 -34.29
C LEU A 171 21.92 -1.59 -32.79
N GLY A 172 22.29 -2.82 -32.42
CA GLY A 172 22.27 -3.30 -31.03
C GLY A 172 23.06 -2.45 -30.04
N ALA A 173 24.21 -1.88 -30.45
CA ALA A 173 25.04 -1.04 -29.57
C ALA A 173 24.40 0.33 -29.26
N VAL A 174 23.71 0.95 -30.22
CA VAL A 174 23.02 2.25 -30.02
C VAL A 174 21.81 2.07 -29.10
N ILE A 175 21.12 0.94 -29.24
CA ILE A 175 19.95 0.59 -28.42
C ILE A 175 20.36 0.23 -26.99
N ALA A 176 21.48 -0.48 -26.80
CA ALA A 176 22.00 -0.80 -25.48
C ALA A 176 22.29 0.45 -24.64
N ILE A 177 22.86 1.51 -25.23
CA ILE A 177 23.12 2.79 -24.55
C ILE A 177 21.79 3.52 -24.23
N GLY A 178 20.83 3.46 -25.15
CA GLY A 178 19.50 4.06 -24.96
C GLY A 178 18.64 3.41 -23.86
N LEU A 179 18.91 2.14 -23.51
CA LEU A 179 18.19 1.41 -22.45
C LEU A 179 18.70 1.73 -21.03
N ILE A 180 19.89 2.32 -20.89
CA ILE A 180 20.45 2.70 -19.58
C ILE A 180 19.46 3.52 -18.72
N PRO A 181 18.87 4.63 -19.21
CA PRO A 181 17.88 5.39 -18.43
C PRO A 181 16.64 4.56 -18.07
N VAL A 182 16.26 3.61 -18.93
CA VAL A 182 15.11 2.73 -18.67
C VAL A 182 15.40 1.77 -17.51
N TYR A 183 16.58 1.14 -17.49
CA TYR A 183 16.98 0.29 -16.36
C TYR A 183 17.11 1.06 -15.05
N ILE A 184 17.63 2.29 -15.10
CA ILE A 184 17.69 3.18 -13.92
C ILE A 184 16.27 3.48 -13.42
N THR A 185 15.34 3.77 -14.33
CA THR A 185 13.94 4.06 -13.99
C THR A 185 13.26 2.84 -13.35
N ILE A 186 13.48 1.64 -13.91
CA ILE A 186 12.98 0.38 -13.35
C ILE A 186 13.53 0.17 -11.94
N ALA A 187 14.84 0.37 -11.72
CA ALA A 187 15.45 0.21 -10.41
C ALA A 187 14.84 1.16 -9.37
N ILE A 188 14.62 2.43 -9.74
CA ILE A 188 13.97 3.42 -8.87
C ILE A 188 12.53 2.99 -8.54
N LEU A 189 11.75 2.55 -9.52
CA LEU A 189 10.38 2.07 -9.31
C LEU A 189 10.32 0.87 -8.36
N VAL A 190 11.25 -0.09 -8.50
CA VAL A 190 11.32 -1.25 -7.60
C VAL A 190 11.59 -0.82 -6.16
N VAL A 191 12.52 0.13 -5.95
CA VAL A 191 12.81 0.67 -4.62
C VAL A 191 11.59 1.39 -4.04
N LEU A 192 10.89 2.20 -4.84
CA LEU A 192 9.67 2.88 -4.42
C LEU A 192 8.56 1.90 -4.02
N VAL A 193 8.35 0.84 -4.79
CA VAL A 193 7.36 -0.19 -4.47
C VAL A 193 7.69 -0.87 -3.14
N ILE A 194 8.94 -1.25 -2.91
CA ILE A 194 9.37 -1.86 -1.63
C ILE A 194 9.13 -0.89 -0.46
N PHE A 195 9.48 0.39 -0.66
CA PHE A 195 9.26 1.43 0.35
C PHE A 195 7.77 1.64 0.66
N LEU A 196 6.90 1.69 -0.36
CA LEU A 196 5.46 1.81 -0.19
C LEU A 196 4.85 0.62 0.54
N ILE A 197 5.27 -0.61 0.21
CA ILE A 197 4.82 -1.82 0.93
C ILE A 197 5.19 -1.72 2.41
N TYR A 198 6.44 -1.36 2.70
CA TYR A 198 6.91 -1.18 4.08
C TYR A 198 6.12 -0.09 4.81
N GLY A 199 5.93 1.07 4.19
CA GLY A 199 5.16 2.18 4.74
C GLY A 199 3.71 1.79 5.06
N ILE A 200 3.04 1.10 4.13
CA ILE A 200 1.67 0.59 4.34
C ILE A 200 1.63 -0.38 5.53
N MET A 201 2.59 -1.28 5.68
CA MET A 201 2.65 -2.21 6.82
C MET A 201 2.83 -1.47 8.15
N VAL A 202 3.76 -0.51 8.23
CA VAL A 202 4.03 0.27 9.45
C VAL A 202 2.82 1.10 9.86
N VAL A 203 2.21 1.83 8.91
CA VAL A 203 1.06 2.70 9.19
C VAL A 203 -0.18 1.87 9.54
N ASN A 204 -0.39 0.71 8.91
CA ASN A 204 -1.47 -0.19 9.29
C ASN A 204 -1.29 -0.76 10.69
N SER A 205 -0.06 -1.10 11.08
CA SER A 205 0.23 -1.57 12.44
C SER A 205 -0.11 -0.50 13.49
N PHE A 206 0.29 0.75 13.24
CA PHE A 206 -0.05 1.88 14.11
C PHE A 206 -1.56 2.12 14.19
N ARG A 207 -2.28 1.97 13.06
CA ARG A 207 -3.75 2.07 13.03
C ARG A 207 -4.42 1.01 13.89
N MET A 208 -3.93 -0.23 13.86
CA MET A 208 -4.49 -1.33 14.66
C MET A 208 -4.34 -1.04 16.16
N GLU A 209 -3.17 -0.56 16.58
CA GLU A 209 -2.90 -0.16 17.97
C GLU A 209 -3.88 0.93 18.45
N LEU A 210 -4.06 2.00 17.65
CA LEU A 210 -5.03 3.08 17.97
C LEU A 210 -6.48 2.60 18.09
N ASN A 211 -6.86 1.53 17.38
CA ASN A 211 -8.23 1.01 17.41
C ASN A 211 -8.46 0.04 18.57
N GLU A 212 -7.39 -0.60 19.08
CA GLU A 212 -7.43 -1.44 20.29
C GLU A 212 -7.53 -0.58 21.56
N ASP A 213 -6.87 0.58 21.61
CA ASP A 213 -6.91 1.52 22.74
C ASP A 213 -8.28 2.22 22.92
N GLY A 214 -9.10 2.27 21.87
CA GLY A 214 -10.43 2.88 21.87
C GLY A 214 -11.53 2.03 22.53
N TYR A 215 -11.25 0.76 22.82
CA TYR A 215 -12.08 -0.09 23.66
C TYR A 215 -11.36 -0.30 25.00
N PRO A 216 -12.05 -0.34 26.16
CA PRO A 216 -11.45 -0.80 27.41
C PRO A 216 -11.14 -2.29 27.27
N SER A 217 -10.07 -2.62 26.57
CA SER A 217 -9.60 -3.98 26.36
C SER A 217 -9.08 -4.48 27.71
N SER A 218 -9.71 -5.55 28.17
CA SER A 218 -9.51 -6.19 29.47
C SER A 218 -8.21 -7.01 29.52
N TYR A 219 -7.18 -6.58 28.79
CA TYR A 219 -5.87 -7.19 28.83
C TYR A 219 -4.99 -6.38 29.79
N PRO A 220 -4.43 -7.01 30.85
CA PRO A 220 -3.49 -6.34 31.72
C PRO A 220 -2.23 -6.05 30.90
N MET A 221 -2.12 -4.83 30.38
CA MET A 221 -0.83 -4.23 30.07
C MET A 221 -0.14 -4.05 31.41
N GLN A 222 0.73 -5.01 31.72
CA GLN A 222 1.60 -5.03 32.87
C GLN A 222 2.43 -3.75 32.82
N ALA A 223 2.11 -2.80 33.69
CA ALA A 223 2.90 -1.60 33.91
C ALA A 223 4.31 -2.04 34.33
N VAL A 224 5.31 -1.64 33.54
CA VAL A 224 6.73 -1.68 33.89
C VAL A 224 7.28 -0.29 33.64
#